data_AF-A0A174LL40-F1
#
_entry.id   AF-A0A174LL40-F1
#
_cell.length_a   1.000
_cell.length_b   1.000
_cell.length_c   1.000
_cell.angle_alpha   90.00
_cell.angle_beta   90.00
_cell.angle_gamma   90.00
#
_symmetry.space_group_name_H-M   'P 1'
#
loop_
_entity.id
_entity.type
_entity.pdbx_description
1 polymer ?
#
loop_
_entity_poly.entity_id
_entity_poly.type
_entity_poly.pdbx_seq_one_letter_code
_entity_poly.pdbx_strand_id
1 'polypeptide(L)'
;MDLNEMRARYEREEGYSCLNATARVCQDVILSKLAASGMRDRVTVKGGVLMCALSGSGRRATQDIDLDFVRYPMTDASIRSFVSALSNLGDGVTVRIAGEIEELSQQDYKGRRVNLKVSDGRSTFDTKLDLGVHASAAMEQDELWFDVAHRQEGVCLLANSKEQVFAEKLKSLLRHGIRTAPETRFMERFMENPPNLATVQSLLDWGDASQVDKGS
;
A
#
# COMPACT_ATOMS: atom_id res chain seq x y z
N MET A 1 -20.00 6.07 8.05
CA MET A 1 -19.61 5.25 6.89
C MET A 1 -20.33 3.91 7.01
N ASP A 2 -20.99 3.42 5.96
CA ASP A 2 -21.65 2.10 5.93
C ASP A 2 -20.89 1.18 4.96
N LEU A 3 -20.25 0.14 5.48
CA LEU A 3 -19.33 -0.70 4.70
C LEU A 3 -20.08 -1.56 3.68
N ASN A 4 -21.29 -2.03 4.00
CA ASN A 4 -22.09 -2.83 3.08
C ASN A 4 -22.63 -1.98 1.94
N GLU A 5 -23.07 -0.75 2.22
CA GLU A 5 -23.50 0.18 1.18
C GLU A 5 -22.36 0.50 0.21
N MET A 6 -21.16 0.76 0.73
CA MET A 6 -19.97 0.97 -0.11
C MET A 6 -19.64 -0.26 -0.96
N ARG A 7 -19.70 -1.47 -0.38
CA ARG A 7 -19.46 -2.71 -1.13
C ARG A 7 -20.49 -2.88 -2.25
N ALA A 8 -21.77 -2.73 -1.95
CA ALA A 8 -22.85 -2.84 -2.92
C ALA A 8 -22.72 -1.80 -4.05
N ARG A 9 -22.20 -0.61 -3.74
CA ARG A 9 -21.89 0.41 -4.74
C ARG A 9 -20.81 -0.08 -5.71
N TYR A 10 -19.69 -0.60 -5.22
CA TYR A 10 -18.62 -1.15 -6.07
C TYR A 10 -19.08 -2.36 -6.90
N GLU A 11 -19.93 -3.22 -6.35
CA GLU A 11 -20.50 -4.35 -7.09
C GLU A 11 -21.40 -3.88 -8.25
N ARG A 12 -22.23 -2.87 -8.03
CA ARG A 12 -23.19 -2.37 -9.04
C ARG A 12 -22.60 -1.42 -10.05
N GLU A 13 -21.78 -0.47 -9.62
CA GLU A 13 -21.29 0.63 -10.46
C GLU A 13 -20.00 0.25 -11.19
N GLU A 14 -19.10 -0.48 -10.51
CA GLU A 14 -17.78 -0.85 -11.06
C GLU A 14 -17.70 -2.33 -11.49
N GLY A 15 -18.76 -3.11 -11.25
CA GLY A 15 -18.85 -4.53 -11.63
C GLY A 15 -17.88 -5.43 -10.85
N TYR A 16 -17.43 -5.00 -9.67
CA TYR A 16 -16.51 -5.79 -8.86
C TYR A 16 -17.17 -7.04 -8.30
N SER A 17 -16.41 -8.14 -8.20
CA SER A 17 -16.84 -9.29 -7.39
C SER A 17 -16.94 -8.88 -5.92
N CYS A 18 -17.75 -9.60 -5.13
CA CYS A 18 -17.88 -9.32 -3.70
C CYS A 18 -16.53 -9.25 -2.96
N LEU A 19 -15.60 -10.14 -3.30
CA LEU A 19 -14.24 -10.14 -2.74
C LEU A 19 -13.47 -8.85 -3.09
N ASN A 20 -13.48 -8.45 -4.35
CA ASN A 20 -12.77 -7.25 -4.82
C ASN A 20 -13.43 -5.96 -4.32
N ALA A 21 -14.76 -5.92 -4.27
CA ALA A 21 -15.52 -4.83 -3.69
C ALA A 21 -15.20 -4.68 -2.19
N THR A 22 -15.18 -5.79 -1.44
CA THR A 22 -14.81 -5.81 -0.02
C THR A 22 -13.39 -5.29 0.18
N ALA A 23 -12.42 -5.75 -0.61
CA ALA A 23 -11.05 -5.28 -0.53
C ALA A 23 -10.92 -3.80 -0.85
N ARG A 24 -11.65 -3.29 -1.85
CA ARG A 24 -11.67 -1.87 -2.19
C ARG A 24 -12.27 -1.02 -1.07
N VAL A 25 -13.35 -1.47 -0.43
CA VAL A 25 -13.90 -0.80 0.77
C VAL A 25 -12.86 -0.72 1.87
N CYS A 26 -12.16 -1.83 2.17
CA CYS A 26 -11.10 -1.84 3.18
C CYS A 26 -9.95 -0.89 2.82
N GLN A 27 -9.53 -0.82 1.56
CA GLN A 27 -8.53 0.14 1.10
C GLN A 27 -8.97 1.58 1.37
N ASP A 28 -10.16 1.95 0.93
CA ASP A 28 -10.69 3.29 1.12
C ASP A 28 -10.81 3.68 2.60
N VAL A 29 -11.23 2.75 3.45
CA VAL A 29 -11.27 2.95 4.90
C VAL A 29 -9.87 3.21 5.44
N ILE A 30 -8.89 2.37 5.11
CA ILE A 30 -7.52 2.50 5.62
C ILE A 30 -6.88 3.79 5.14
N LEU A 31 -6.99 4.14 3.85
CA LEU A 31 -6.45 5.40 3.32
C LEU A 31 -7.07 6.63 3.98
N SER A 32 -8.40 6.64 4.16
CA SER A 32 -9.08 7.73 4.88
C SER A 32 -8.67 7.85 6.32
N LYS A 33 -8.48 6.73 7.01
CA LYS A 33 -8.02 6.71 8.40
C LYS A 33 -6.57 7.17 8.51
N LEU A 34 -5.70 6.79 7.58
CA LEU A 34 -4.33 7.28 7.52
C LEU A 34 -4.31 8.80 7.40
N ALA A 35 -5.05 9.34 6.43
CA ALA A 35 -5.10 10.77 6.16
C ALA A 35 -5.70 11.60 7.31
N ALA A 36 -6.61 11.01 8.10
CA ALA A 36 -7.23 11.65 9.25
C ALA A 36 -6.47 11.42 10.58
N SER A 37 -5.50 10.52 10.61
CA SER A 37 -4.73 10.18 11.81
C SER A 37 -3.38 10.90 11.85
N GLY A 38 -2.74 10.89 13.02
CA GLY A 38 -1.36 11.32 13.16
C GLY A 38 -0.32 10.42 12.47
N MET A 39 -0.74 9.39 11.72
CA MET A 39 0.16 8.47 11.02
C MET A 39 0.42 8.86 9.56
N ARG A 40 -0.25 9.89 9.02
CA ARG A 40 -0.11 10.34 7.62
C ARG A 40 1.35 10.47 7.18
N ASP A 41 2.20 11.11 7.99
CA ASP A 41 3.60 11.38 7.65
C ASP A 41 4.57 10.26 8.11
N ARG A 42 4.01 9.14 8.59
CA ARG A 42 4.75 7.96 9.08
C ARG A 42 4.62 6.77 8.15
N VAL A 43 3.85 6.90 7.08
CA VAL A 43 3.65 5.85 6.08
C VAL A 43 3.75 6.39 4.67
N THR A 44 4.07 5.52 3.72
CA THR A 44 3.91 5.76 2.30
C THR A 44 3.06 4.66 1.68
N VAL A 45 2.17 5.04 0.77
CA VAL A 45 1.35 4.09 0.01
C VAL A 45 2.18 3.52 -1.13
N LYS A 46 2.09 2.20 -1.34
CA LYS A 46 2.80 1.50 -2.41
C LYS A 46 1.92 0.44 -3.09
N GLY A 47 2.54 -0.38 -3.92
CA GLY A 47 1.92 -1.59 -4.48
C GLY A 47 0.71 -1.31 -5.35
N GLY A 48 -0.26 -2.23 -5.34
CA GLY A 48 -1.42 -2.19 -6.24
C GLY A 48 -2.27 -0.93 -6.11
N VAL A 49 -2.41 -0.40 -4.89
CA VAL A 49 -3.21 0.81 -4.60
C VAL A 49 -2.60 2.03 -5.26
N LEU A 50 -1.30 2.26 -5.06
CA LEU A 50 -0.56 3.33 -5.74
C LEU A 50 -0.62 3.18 -7.27
N MET A 51 -0.48 1.95 -7.74
CA MET A 51 -0.53 1.66 -9.17
C MET A 51 -1.86 2.03 -9.82
N CYS A 52 -2.97 1.77 -9.13
CA CYS A 52 -4.28 2.14 -9.61
C CYS A 52 -4.44 3.66 -9.68
N ALA A 53 -3.96 4.39 -8.65
CA ALA A 53 -3.99 5.85 -8.62
C ALA A 53 -3.17 6.47 -9.76
N LEU A 54 -1.92 6.03 -9.97
CA LEU A 54 -1.06 6.55 -11.04
C LEU A 54 -1.58 6.24 -12.45
N SER A 55 -2.20 5.08 -12.64
CA SER A 55 -2.67 4.66 -13.97
C SER A 55 -4.09 5.12 -14.31
N GLY A 56 -4.87 5.63 -13.34
CA GLY A 56 -6.29 5.94 -13.54
C GLY A 56 -7.10 4.73 -14.06
N SER A 57 -6.56 3.51 -13.96
CA SER A 57 -7.15 2.30 -14.51
C SER A 57 -7.79 1.52 -13.38
N GLY A 58 -9.08 1.79 -13.11
CA GLY A 58 -9.89 1.07 -12.12
C GLY A 58 -10.08 -0.44 -12.40
N ARG A 59 -9.53 -0.95 -13.51
CA ARG A 59 -9.59 -2.36 -13.91
C ARG A 59 -8.70 -3.30 -13.11
N ARG A 60 -7.74 -2.80 -12.32
CA ARG A 60 -6.97 -3.65 -11.41
C ARG A 60 -7.60 -3.63 -10.03
N ALA A 61 -8.43 -4.62 -9.76
CA ALA A 61 -8.77 -4.95 -8.38
C ALA A 61 -7.50 -5.51 -7.70
N THR A 62 -6.82 -4.67 -6.91
CA THR A 62 -5.86 -5.16 -5.92
C THR A 62 -6.64 -5.56 -4.67
N GLN A 63 -6.28 -6.68 -4.07
CA GLN A 63 -6.82 -7.08 -2.77
C GLN A 63 -5.92 -6.64 -1.61
N ASP A 64 -4.68 -6.31 -1.94
CA ASP A 64 -3.61 -6.08 -0.98
C ASP A 64 -3.52 -4.58 -0.68
N ILE A 65 -3.24 -4.27 0.58
CA ILE A 65 -2.88 -2.92 1.03
C ILE A 65 -1.41 -3.00 1.40
N ASP A 66 -0.59 -2.32 0.60
CA ASP A 66 0.85 -2.27 0.82
C ASP A 66 1.22 -0.87 1.31
N LEU A 67 1.93 -0.78 2.43
CA LEU A 67 2.50 0.46 2.96
C LEU A 67 3.97 0.27 3.33
N ASP A 68 4.76 1.33 3.32
CA ASP A 68 6.06 1.38 3.99
C ASP A 68 6.03 2.35 5.17
N PHE A 69 6.71 1.98 6.26
CA PHE A 69 6.94 2.88 7.37
C PHE A 69 8.08 3.86 7.06
N VAL A 70 7.81 5.14 7.32
CA VAL A 70 8.77 6.25 7.20
C VAL A 70 9.17 6.70 8.58
N ARG A 71 10.44 6.45 8.95
CA ARG A 71 11.01 6.82 10.25
C ARG A 71 10.09 6.39 11.42
N TYR A 72 9.51 5.20 11.30
CA TYR A 72 8.60 4.61 12.27
C TYR A 72 9.02 3.15 12.54
N PRO A 73 9.08 2.69 13.80
CA PRO A 73 9.69 1.38 14.09
C PRO A 73 8.83 0.20 13.60
N MET A 74 9.47 -0.83 13.06
CA MET A 74 8.83 -2.07 12.60
C MET A 74 8.75 -3.14 13.69
N THR A 75 8.45 -2.74 14.92
CA THR A 75 8.23 -3.65 16.06
C THR A 75 6.74 -3.93 16.24
N ASP A 76 6.36 -5.08 16.82
CA ASP A 76 4.95 -5.39 17.09
C ASP A 76 4.23 -4.35 17.94
N ALA A 77 4.90 -3.78 18.95
CA ALA A 77 4.34 -2.72 19.77
C ALA A 77 4.00 -1.47 18.92
N SER A 78 4.93 -1.07 18.04
CA SER A 78 4.74 0.07 17.14
C SER A 78 3.65 -0.19 16.10
N ILE A 79 3.55 -1.41 15.56
CA ILE A 79 2.48 -1.82 14.62
C ILE A 79 1.11 -1.82 15.31
N ARG A 80 1.03 -2.35 16.54
CA ARG A 80 -0.20 -2.31 17.36
C ARG A 80 -0.61 -0.87 17.65
N SER A 81 0.35 0.00 17.99
CA SER A 81 0.11 1.44 18.18
C SER A 81 -0.37 2.12 16.91
N PHE A 82 0.23 1.79 15.76
CA PHE A 82 -0.17 2.29 14.44
C PHE A 82 -1.63 1.92 14.13
N VAL A 83 -2.00 0.64 14.25
CA VAL A 83 -3.38 0.20 14.01
C VAL A 83 -4.36 0.83 15.00
N SER A 84 -3.96 0.99 16.27
CA SER A 84 -4.78 1.67 17.26
C SER A 84 -5.02 3.14 16.90
N ALA A 85 -4.02 3.85 16.35
CA ALA A 85 -4.18 5.23 15.90
C ALA A 85 -5.19 5.35 14.76
N LEU A 86 -5.26 4.36 13.85
CA LEU A 86 -6.27 4.32 12.78
C LEU A 86 -7.69 4.07 13.32
N SER A 87 -7.81 3.28 14.39
CA SER A 87 -9.11 2.95 14.99
C SER A 87 -9.67 4.06 15.88
N ASN A 88 -8.84 4.94 16.43
CA ASN A 88 -9.22 5.90 17.48
C ASN A 88 -9.56 7.29 16.92
N LEU A 89 -10.37 7.34 15.87
CA LEU A 89 -10.75 8.60 15.20
C LEU A 89 -12.17 9.07 15.53
N GLY A 90 -12.96 8.28 16.25
CA GLY A 90 -14.34 8.64 16.61
C GLY A 90 -15.33 8.68 15.43
N ASP A 91 -14.96 8.09 14.29
CA ASP A 91 -15.74 8.09 13.04
C ASP A 91 -16.75 6.92 12.92
N GLY A 92 -16.92 6.15 14.00
CA GLY A 92 -17.78 4.97 14.04
C GLY A 92 -17.20 3.73 13.35
N VAL A 93 -15.99 3.81 12.76
CA VAL A 93 -15.33 2.67 12.12
C VAL A 93 -14.09 2.27 12.92
N THR A 94 -14.03 0.99 13.28
CA THR A 94 -12.93 0.40 14.05
C THR A 94 -12.04 -0.47 13.18
N VAL A 95 -10.74 -0.47 13.47
CA VAL A 95 -9.75 -1.34 12.82
C VAL A 95 -9.02 -2.11 13.92
N ARG A 96 -9.00 -3.44 13.84
CA ARG A 96 -8.36 -4.29 14.84
C ARG A 96 -7.46 -5.31 14.18
N ILE A 97 -6.34 -5.63 14.81
CA ILE A 97 -5.49 -6.76 14.40
C ILE A 97 -6.21 -8.06 14.72
N ALA A 98 -6.21 -8.99 13.76
CA ALA A 98 -6.73 -10.33 13.90
C ALA A 98 -5.58 -11.34 13.81
N GLY A 99 -5.32 -12.07 14.90
CA GLY A 99 -4.21 -13.03 14.96
C GLY A 99 -2.85 -12.38 15.19
N GLU A 100 -1.79 -13.09 14.82
CA GLU A 100 -0.40 -12.69 15.01
C GLU A 100 0.10 -11.79 13.88
N ILE A 101 1.13 -10.99 14.18
CA ILE A 101 1.86 -10.23 13.17
C ILE A 101 2.89 -11.16 12.56
N GLU A 102 2.71 -11.48 11.28
CA GLU A 102 3.55 -12.42 10.55
C GLU A 102 4.80 -11.72 10.03
N GLU A 103 5.98 -12.33 10.18
CA GLU A 103 7.20 -11.85 9.54
C GLU A 103 7.25 -12.32 8.09
N LEU A 104 7.33 -11.38 7.16
CA LEU A 104 7.56 -11.69 5.76
C LEU A 104 9.08 -11.73 5.55
N SER A 105 9.68 -12.92 5.71
CA SER A 105 11.10 -13.12 5.43
C SER A 105 11.33 -13.65 4.01
N GLN A 106 11.70 -12.76 3.09
CA GLN A 106 12.27 -13.16 1.80
C GLN A 106 13.65 -12.52 1.66
N GLN A 107 14.69 -13.27 2.05
CA GLN A 107 16.14 -12.96 2.02
C GLN A 107 16.53 -11.51 2.43
N ASP A 108 16.17 -10.51 1.62
CA ASP A 108 16.53 -9.10 1.74
C ASP A 108 15.36 -8.18 2.14
N TYR A 109 14.13 -8.71 2.24
CA TYR A 109 12.94 -7.95 2.64
C TYR A 109 12.52 -8.38 4.05
N LYS A 110 12.53 -7.42 4.99
CA LYS A 110 11.96 -7.56 6.33
C LYS A 110 10.63 -6.83 6.39
N GLY A 111 9.58 -7.49 5.90
CA GLY A 111 8.22 -6.99 6.00
C GLY A 111 7.45 -7.60 7.16
N ARG A 112 6.27 -7.05 7.43
CA ARG A 112 5.30 -7.59 8.38
C ARG A 112 3.94 -7.66 7.70
N ARG A 113 3.27 -8.81 7.79
CA ARG A 113 1.87 -8.95 7.38
C ARG A 113 0.99 -8.90 8.60
N VAL A 114 -0.04 -8.07 8.53
CA VAL A 114 -1.01 -7.85 9.60
C VAL A 114 -2.39 -8.14 9.06
N ASN A 115 -3.04 -9.18 9.57
CA ASN A 115 -4.45 -9.41 9.26
C ASN A 115 -5.29 -8.46 10.10
N LEU A 116 -6.28 -7.81 9.49
CA LEU A 116 -7.09 -6.75 10.08
C LEU A 116 -8.57 -7.06 9.94
N LYS A 117 -9.35 -6.64 10.93
CA LYS A 117 -10.81 -6.55 10.90
C LYS A 117 -11.23 -5.09 10.89
N VAL A 118 -11.97 -4.71 9.85
CA VAL A 118 -12.56 -3.39 9.68
C VAL A 118 -14.05 -3.49 9.96
N SER A 119 -14.57 -2.69 10.89
CA SER A 119 -15.99 -2.77 11.29
C SER A 119 -16.61 -1.40 11.56
N ASP A 120 -17.81 -1.18 11.03
CA ASP A 120 -18.68 -0.02 11.29
C ASP A 120 -19.71 -0.28 12.42
N GLY A 121 -19.54 -1.39 13.16
CA GLY A 121 -20.48 -1.85 14.18
C GLY A 121 -21.68 -2.65 13.67
N ARG A 122 -21.98 -2.60 12.36
CA ARG A 122 -23.04 -3.40 11.70
C ARG A 122 -22.46 -4.58 10.94
N SER A 123 -21.33 -4.34 10.28
CA SER A 123 -20.61 -5.30 9.44
C SER A 123 -19.14 -5.34 9.85
N THR A 124 -18.49 -6.46 9.53
CA THR A 124 -17.05 -6.62 9.73
C THR A 124 -16.46 -7.27 8.49
N PHE A 125 -15.44 -6.65 7.93
CA PHE A 125 -14.70 -7.16 6.78
C PHE A 125 -13.28 -7.52 7.22
N ASP A 126 -12.80 -8.65 6.73
CA ASP A 126 -11.41 -9.07 6.88
C ASP A 126 -10.56 -8.48 5.75
N THR A 127 -9.37 -8.04 6.09
CA THR A 127 -8.38 -7.57 5.11
C THR A 127 -6.97 -7.86 5.63
N LYS A 128 -5.96 -7.68 4.78
CA LYS A 128 -4.56 -7.81 5.15
C LYS A 128 -3.82 -6.52 4.79
N LEU A 129 -2.85 -6.19 5.63
CA LEU A 129 -1.96 -5.05 5.47
C LEU A 129 -0.52 -5.54 5.48
N ASP A 130 0.18 -5.31 4.38
CA ASP A 130 1.59 -5.62 4.25
C ASP A 130 2.41 -4.35 4.49
N LEU A 131 3.22 -4.40 5.53
CA LEU A 131 4.09 -3.32 5.98
C LEU A 131 5.53 -3.65 5.59
N GLY A 132 6.20 -2.72 4.91
CA GLY A 132 7.65 -2.77 4.73
C GLY A 132 8.34 -1.60 5.39
N VAL A 133 9.67 -1.60 5.28
CA VAL A 133 10.51 -0.51 5.78
C VAL A 133 11.12 0.18 4.57
N HIS A 134 11.04 1.50 4.56
CA HIS A 134 11.78 2.29 3.58
C HIS A 134 13.27 2.02 3.70
N ALA A 135 13.89 1.54 2.62
CA ALA A 135 15.32 1.20 2.59
C ALA A 135 16.24 2.44 2.71
N SER A 136 15.72 3.65 2.47
CA SER A 136 16.49 4.89 2.58
C SER A 136 15.66 6.01 3.21
N ALA A 137 16.20 6.61 4.27
CA ALA A 137 15.62 7.77 4.95
C ALA A 137 15.76 9.08 4.14
N ALA A 138 16.57 9.09 3.08
CA ALA A 138 16.90 10.26 2.26
C ALA A 138 16.02 10.38 1.00
N MET A 139 15.16 9.40 0.73
CA MET A 139 14.32 9.41 -0.47
C MET A 139 13.09 10.29 -0.27
N GLU A 140 12.94 11.27 -1.16
CA GLU A 140 11.75 12.11 -1.24
C GLU A 140 10.51 11.24 -1.51
N GLN A 141 9.41 11.57 -0.82
CA GLN A 141 8.11 10.95 -1.01
C GLN A 141 7.20 11.93 -1.70
N ASP A 142 6.45 11.45 -2.68
CA ASP A 142 5.49 12.28 -3.39
C ASP A 142 4.19 12.33 -2.60
N GLU A 143 3.56 13.51 -2.53
CA GLU A 143 2.17 13.60 -2.10
C GLU A 143 1.26 13.26 -3.28
N LEU A 144 0.44 12.22 -3.13
CA LEU A 144 -0.52 11.80 -4.12
C LEU A 144 -1.95 11.86 -3.57
N TRP A 145 -2.88 12.27 -4.42
CA TRP A 145 -4.31 12.24 -4.13
C TRP A 145 -4.89 10.88 -4.53
N PHE A 146 -5.56 10.24 -3.57
CA PHE A 146 -6.24 8.97 -3.73
C PHE A 146 -7.75 9.16 -3.67
N ASP A 147 -8.46 8.71 -4.69
CA ASP A 147 -9.92 8.69 -4.68
C ASP A 147 -10.43 7.63 -3.69
N VAL A 148 -11.31 8.06 -2.79
CA VAL A 148 -12.00 7.22 -1.81
C VAL A 148 -13.50 7.49 -1.90
N ALA A 149 -14.32 6.46 -2.10
CA ALA A 149 -15.72 6.56 -2.54
C ALA A 149 -16.67 7.29 -1.57
N HIS A 150 -16.25 7.54 -0.33
CA HIS A 150 -17.05 8.19 0.70
C HIS A 150 -16.68 9.66 0.94
N ARG A 151 -15.77 10.24 0.15
CA ARG A 151 -15.43 11.66 0.23
C ARG A 151 -15.61 12.30 -1.15
N GLN A 152 -16.09 13.56 -1.16
CA GLN A 152 -16.18 14.35 -2.39
C GLN A 152 -14.80 14.76 -2.90
N GLU A 153 -13.86 14.99 -1.99
CA GLU A 153 -12.45 15.23 -2.26
C GLU A 153 -11.65 14.00 -1.84
N GLY A 154 -10.69 13.58 -2.66
CA GLY A 154 -9.80 12.46 -2.35
C GLY A 154 -8.99 12.69 -1.07
N VAL A 155 -8.11 11.74 -0.74
CA VAL A 155 -7.18 11.88 0.39
C VAL A 155 -5.76 12.04 -0.09
N CYS A 156 -5.06 13.01 0.48
CA CYS A 156 -3.66 13.27 0.19
C CYS A 156 -2.78 12.48 1.18
N LEU A 157 -1.91 11.63 0.64
CA LEU A 157 -1.00 10.78 1.40
C LEU A 157 0.38 10.76 0.73
N LEU A 158 1.41 10.48 1.52
CA LEU A 158 2.72 10.16 0.97
C LEU A 158 2.63 8.84 0.19
N ALA A 159 3.32 8.76 -0.93
CA ALA A 159 3.39 7.59 -1.78
C ALA A 159 4.80 7.41 -2.33
N ASN A 160 5.15 6.16 -2.62
CA ASN A 160 6.42 5.86 -3.28
C ASN A 160 6.48 6.60 -4.63
N SER A 161 7.63 7.19 -4.94
CA SER A 161 7.80 7.91 -6.21
C SER A 161 7.70 6.97 -7.42
N LYS A 162 7.49 7.53 -8.61
CA LYS A 162 7.46 6.73 -9.85
C LYS A 162 8.76 5.94 -10.05
N GLU A 163 9.92 6.49 -9.70
CA GLU A 163 11.23 5.82 -9.77
C GLU A 163 11.28 4.61 -8.84
N GLN A 164 10.72 4.72 -7.63
CA GLN A 164 10.65 3.62 -6.68
C GLN A 164 9.77 2.48 -7.19
N VAL A 165 8.56 2.83 -7.64
CA VAL A 165 7.61 1.86 -8.20
C VAL A 165 8.24 1.12 -9.38
N PHE A 166 8.94 1.85 -10.25
CA PHE A 166 9.64 1.27 -11.39
C PHE A 166 10.79 0.34 -10.95
N ALA A 167 11.65 0.79 -10.02
CA ALA A 167 12.77 0.02 -9.52
C ALA A 167 12.31 -1.29 -8.82
N GLU A 168 11.29 -1.22 -7.96
CA GLU A 168 10.70 -2.38 -7.30
C GLU A 168 10.13 -3.38 -8.31
N LYS A 169 9.40 -2.88 -9.31
CA LYS A 169 8.80 -3.75 -10.32
C LYS A 169 9.85 -4.38 -11.22
N LEU A 170 10.90 -3.63 -11.59
CA LEU A 170 12.02 -4.17 -12.35
C LEU A 170 12.76 -5.25 -11.56
N LYS A 171 13.09 -5.02 -10.28
CA LYS A 171 13.68 -6.05 -9.40
C LYS A 171 12.80 -7.30 -9.32
N SER A 172 11.49 -7.12 -9.14
CA SER A 172 10.55 -8.24 -9.08
C SER A 172 10.53 -9.05 -10.37
N LEU A 173 10.55 -8.37 -11.54
CA LEU A 173 10.60 -9.02 -12.85
C LEU A 173 11.92 -9.74 -13.10
N LEU A 174 13.05 -9.14 -12.70
CA LEU A 174 14.36 -9.79 -12.83
C LEU A 174 14.45 -11.05 -11.94
N ARG A 175 13.88 -11.01 -10.74
CA ARG A 175 13.88 -12.14 -9.79
C ARG A 175 12.94 -13.28 -10.22
N HIS A 176 11.77 -12.94 -10.75
CA HIS A 176 10.70 -13.91 -10.97
C HIS A 176 10.44 -14.23 -12.46
N GLY A 177 11.05 -13.48 -13.37
CA GLY A 177 10.69 -13.44 -14.79
C GLY A 177 9.41 -12.64 -15.04
N ILE A 178 9.11 -12.35 -16.31
CA ILE A 178 7.81 -11.80 -16.70
C ILE A 178 6.79 -12.94 -16.59
N ARG A 179 5.88 -12.85 -15.62
CA ARG A 179 4.91 -13.91 -15.35
C ARG A 179 3.53 -13.58 -15.91
N THR A 180 3.20 -12.29 -16.10
CA THR A 180 1.86 -11.90 -16.55
C THR A 180 1.84 -10.64 -17.44
N ALA A 181 0.88 -10.57 -18.36
CA ALA A 181 0.67 -9.43 -19.27
C ALA A 181 0.46 -8.05 -18.57
N PRO A 182 -0.15 -7.96 -17.38
CA PRO A 182 -0.22 -6.71 -16.61
C PRO A 182 1.15 -6.11 -16.24
N GLU A 183 2.20 -6.91 -16.15
CA GLU A 183 3.55 -6.44 -15.84
C GLU A 183 4.21 -5.79 -17.05
N THR A 184 3.97 -6.33 -18.24
CA THR A 184 4.39 -5.74 -19.51
C THR A 184 3.67 -4.42 -19.76
N ARG A 185 2.35 -4.38 -19.57
CA ARG A 185 1.54 -3.15 -19.74
C ARG A 185 1.85 -2.06 -18.70
N PHE A 186 2.30 -2.46 -17.52
CA PHE A 186 2.83 -1.52 -16.53
C PHE A 186 4.08 -0.79 -17.07
N MET A 187 5.03 -1.54 -17.63
CA MET A 187 6.24 -0.96 -18.21
C MET A 187 5.90 -0.02 -19.38
N GLU A 188 4.95 -0.40 -20.23
CA GLU A 188 4.49 0.45 -21.35
C GLU A 188 3.95 1.81 -20.91
N ARG A 189 3.10 1.86 -19.87
CA ARG A 189 2.58 3.14 -19.35
C ARG A 189 3.64 4.01 -18.69
N PHE A 190 4.62 3.41 -18.02
CA PHE A 190 5.74 4.18 -17.48
C PHE A 190 6.62 4.77 -18.58
N MET A 191 6.62 4.21 -19.80
CA MET A 191 7.31 4.81 -20.94
C MET A 191 6.59 6.07 -21.50
N GLU A 192 5.32 6.30 -21.17
CA GLU A 192 4.60 7.54 -21.55
C GLU A 192 5.09 8.76 -20.74
N ASN A 193 5.54 8.54 -19.49
CA ASN A 193 6.22 9.53 -18.64
C ASN A 193 7.40 8.86 -17.92
N PRO A 194 8.57 8.75 -18.56
CA PRO A 194 9.65 7.92 -18.08
C PRO A 194 10.17 8.35 -16.69
N PRO A 195 10.55 7.38 -15.83
CA PRO A 195 11.23 7.70 -14.58
C PRO A 195 12.63 8.24 -14.86
N ASN A 196 13.18 9.00 -13.91
CA ASN A 196 14.58 9.41 -14.00
C ASN A 196 15.50 8.18 -13.86
N LEU A 197 16.14 7.77 -14.96
CA LEU A 197 16.95 6.55 -14.99
C LEU A 197 18.17 6.60 -14.06
N ALA A 198 18.76 7.77 -13.81
CA ALA A 198 19.88 7.89 -12.87
C ALA A 198 19.41 7.63 -11.42
N THR A 199 18.21 8.11 -11.09
CA THR A 199 17.59 7.85 -9.79
C THR A 199 17.21 6.38 -9.66
N VAL A 200 16.59 5.79 -10.70
CA VAL A 200 16.28 4.34 -10.74
C VAL A 200 17.54 3.51 -10.56
N GLN A 201 18.62 3.80 -11.30
CA GLN A 201 19.88 3.07 -11.19
C GLN A 201 20.43 3.14 -9.76
N SER A 202 20.41 4.32 -9.14
CA SER A 202 20.80 4.46 -7.73
C SER A 202 19.96 3.55 -6.82
N LEU A 203 18.63 3.51 -6.99
CA LEU A 203 17.74 2.65 -6.21
C LEU A 203 18.00 1.14 -6.43
N LEU A 204 18.43 0.76 -7.63
CA LEU A 204 18.86 -0.62 -7.91
C LEU A 204 20.16 -0.93 -7.17
N ASP A 205 21.19 -0.09 -7.36
CA ASP A 205 22.53 -0.25 -6.79
C ASP A 205 22.54 -0.25 -5.25
N TRP A 206 21.70 0.56 -4.60
CA TRP A 206 21.55 0.55 -3.14
C TRP A 206 20.94 -0.76 -2.61
N GLY A 207 20.03 -1.35 -3.38
CA GLY A 207 19.49 -2.67 -3.07
C GLY A 207 20.59 -3.72 -2.99
N ASP A 208 21.63 -3.58 -3.82
CA ASP A 208 22.79 -4.48 -3.87
C ASP A 208 23.89 -4.07 -2.86
N ALA A 209 24.10 -2.78 -2.59
CA ALA A 209 25.11 -2.30 -1.64
C ALA A 209 24.78 -2.65 -0.18
N SER A 210 23.50 -2.69 0.18
CA SER A 210 23.05 -3.25 1.48
C SER A 210 23.31 -4.76 1.62
N GLN A 211 23.72 -5.45 0.54
CA GLN A 211 24.12 -6.85 0.54
C GLN A 211 25.62 -7.08 0.69
N VAL A 212 26.46 -6.06 0.48
CA VAL A 212 27.92 -6.22 0.53
C VAL A 212 28.46 -6.17 1.98
N ASP A 213 27.70 -5.62 2.94
CA ASP A 213 28.14 -5.47 4.33
C ASP A 213 27.80 -6.68 5.24
N LYS A 214 27.81 -7.89 4.65
CA LYS A 214 27.81 -9.16 5.39
C LYS A 214 29.01 -10.00 4.95
N GLY A 215 30.20 -9.61 5.42
CA GLY A 215 31.41 -10.39 5.17
C GLY A 215 32.69 -9.74 5.68
N SER A 216 32.84 -9.62 7.00
CA SER A 216 34.14 -9.56 7.69
C SER A 216 34.00 -10.27 9.04
#